data_AF-A0A562SZH1-F1
#
_entry.id   AF-A0A562SZH1-F1
#
_cell.length_a   1.000
_cell.length_b   1.000
_cell.length_c   1.000
_cell.angle_alpha   90.00
_cell.angle_beta   90.00
_cell.angle_gamma   90.00
#
_symmetry.space_group_name_H-M   'P 1'
#
loop_
_entity.id
_entity.type
_entity.pdbx_description
1 polymer ?
#
loop_
_entity_poly.entity_id
_entity_poly.type
_entity_poly.pdbx_seq_one_letter_code
_entity_poly.pdbx_strand_id
1 'polypeptide(L)' 'MKPGKRMRWIAMITLILGILLAVLAYVAQISHWQHAQTAMTFGFIGYILIISAVAYLLLQLLREWSGENEAYIHPD' A
#
# COMPACT_ATOMS: atom_id res chain seq x y z
N MET A 1 13.11 10.99 -13.85
CA MET A 1 12.99 10.22 -12.57
C MET A 1 13.35 8.75 -12.83
N LYS A 2 14.29 8.15 -12.07
CA LYS A 2 14.70 6.72 -12.26
C LYS A 2 13.48 5.78 -12.13
N PRO A 3 13.37 4.70 -12.94
CA PRO A 3 12.17 3.85 -13.00
C PRO A 3 11.77 3.23 -11.66
N GLY A 4 12.71 2.79 -10.82
CA GLY A 4 12.41 2.26 -9.48
C GLY A 4 11.81 3.29 -8.51
N LYS A 5 12.18 4.58 -8.66
CA LYS A 5 11.64 5.69 -7.85
C LYS A 5 10.18 6.00 -8.20
N ARG A 6 9.77 5.77 -9.46
CA ARG A 6 8.38 6.00 -9.92
C ARG A 6 7.41 5.00 -9.29
N MET A 7 7.75 3.72 -9.30
CA MET A 7 6.89 2.67 -8.76
C MET A 7 6.72 2.78 -7.24
N ARG A 8 7.78 3.17 -6.52
CA ARG A 8 7.70 3.44 -5.08
C ARG A 8 6.73 4.59 -4.77
N TRP A 9 6.77 5.65 -5.56
CA TRP A 9 5.84 6.80 -5.42
C TRP A 9 4.39 6.37 -5.66
N ILE A 10 4.14 5.58 -6.71
CA ILE A 10 2.81 5.03 -7.00
C ILE A 10 2.32 4.16 -5.84
N ALA A 11 3.18 3.28 -5.29
CA ALA A 11 2.81 2.46 -4.14
C ALA A 11 2.44 3.30 -2.91
N MET A 12 3.15 4.40 -2.65
CA MET A 12 2.80 5.32 -1.56
C MET A 12 1.44 6.01 -1.79
N ILE A 13 1.15 6.47 -3.01
CA ILE A 13 -0.17 7.03 -3.34
C ILE A 13 -1.25 5.99 -3.11
N THR A 14 -1.06 4.77 -3.63
CA THR A 14 -2.03 3.67 -3.51
C THR A 14 -2.29 3.32 -2.05
N LEU A 15 -1.27 3.37 -1.20
CA LEU A 15 -1.38 3.14 0.24
C LEU A 15 -2.22 4.24 0.91
N ILE A 16 -1.93 5.51 0.63
CA ILE A 16 -2.69 6.65 1.17
C ILE A 16 -4.15 6.59 0.69
N LEU A 17 -4.37 6.30 -0.58
CA LEU A 17 -5.71 6.17 -1.16
C LEU A 17 -6.48 5.02 -0.51
N GLY A 18 -5.84 3.88 -0.31
CA GLY A 18 -6.44 2.73 0.39
C GLY A 18 -6.83 3.07 1.83
N ILE A 19 -5.98 3.80 2.58
CA ILE A 19 -6.30 4.28 3.93
C ILE A 19 -7.51 5.22 3.89
N LEU A 20 -7.55 6.17 2.96
CA LEU A 20 -8.69 7.08 2.82
C LEU A 20 -9.98 6.31 2.56
N LEU A 21 -9.98 5.32 1.67
CA LEU A 21 -11.16 4.47 1.40
C LEU A 21 -11.59 3.68 2.65
N ALA A 22 -10.64 3.12 3.40
CA ALA A 22 -10.93 2.40 4.64
C ALA A 22 -11.54 3.31 5.71
N VAL A 23 -11.02 4.53 5.87
CA VAL A 23 -11.57 5.54 6.79
C VAL A 23 -12.96 5.98 6.36
N LEU A 24 -13.18 6.18 5.06
CA LEU A 24 -14.48 6.60 4.51
C LEU A 24 -15.55 5.52 4.76
N ALA A 25 -15.19 4.24 4.62
CA ALA A 25 -16.06 3.13 4.95
C ALA A 25 -16.40 3.08 6.46
N TYR A 26 -15.41 3.32 7.32
CA TYR A 26 -15.61 3.38 8.77
C TYR A 26 -16.55 4.53 9.17
N VAL A 27 -16.36 5.72 8.58
CA VAL A 27 -17.22 6.88 8.82
C VAL A 27 -18.64 6.62 8.35
N ALA A 28 -18.82 6.02 7.16
CA ALA A 28 -20.12 5.67 6.62
C ALA A 28 -20.88 4.64 7.49
N GLN A 29 -20.15 3.76 8.17
CA GLN A 29 -20.73 2.81 9.12
C GLN A 29 -21.25 3.53 10.37
N ILE A 30 -20.50 4.51 10.90
CA ILE A 30 -20.89 5.28 12.10
C ILE A 30 -22.04 6.25 11.79
N SER A 31 -22.07 6.83 10.60
CA SER A 31 -23.10 7.81 10.21
C SER A 31 -24.44 7.18 9.80
N HIS A 32 -24.60 5.85 9.92
CA HIS A 32 -25.79 5.11 9.50
C HIS A 32 -26.27 5.43 8.08
N TRP A 33 -25.33 5.60 7.14
CA TRP A 33 -25.69 5.85 5.75
C TRP A 33 -26.57 4.74 5.18
N GLN A 34 -27.66 5.12 4.48
CA GLN A 34 -28.58 4.16 3.86
C GLN A 34 -27.91 3.23 2.84
N HIS A 35 -26.72 3.59 2.35
CA HIS A 35 -25.87 2.76 1.48
C HIS A 35 -24.66 2.15 2.21
N ALA A 36 -24.84 1.75 3.47
CA ALA A 36 -23.78 1.12 4.29
C ALA A 36 -23.09 -0.06 3.58
N GLN A 37 -23.84 -0.87 2.84
CA GLN A 37 -23.28 -2.00 2.08
C GLN A 37 -22.30 -1.56 0.99
N THR A 38 -22.62 -0.49 0.26
CA THR A 38 -21.72 0.07 -0.76
C THR A 38 -20.45 0.62 -0.12
N ALA A 39 -20.57 1.32 1.01
CA ALA A 39 -19.42 1.82 1.76
C ALA A 39 -18.51 0.70 2.28
N MET A 40 -19.10 -0.42 2.73
CA MET A 40 -18.34 -1.59 3.18
C MET A 40 -17.53 -2.22 2.02
N THR A 41 -18.09 -2.30 0.82
CA THR A 41 -17.38 -2.75 -0.38
C THR A 41 -16.22 -1.82 -0.73
N PHE A 42 -16.41 -0.50 -0.66
CA PHE A 42 -15.32 0.47 -0.85
C PHE A 42 -14.22 0.31 0.21
N GLY A 43 -14.58 0.07 1.46
CA GLY A 43 -13.62 -0.22 2.52
C GLY A 43 -12.81 -1.48 2.25
N PHE A 44 -13.47 -2.55 1.79
CA PHE A 44 -12.81 -3.81 1.41
C PHE A 44 -11.82 -3.62 0.25
N ILE A 45 -12.20 -2.88 -0.78
CA ILE A 45 -11.29 -2.50 -1.88
C ILE A 45 -10.11 -1.68 -1.34
N GLY A 46 -10.37 -0.75 -0.41
CA GLY A 46 -9.35 0.02 0.28
C GLY A 46 -8.32 -0.88 0.99
N TYR A 47 -8.79 -1.89 1.73
CA TYR A 47 -7.90 -2.87 2.39
C TYR A 47 -7.04 -3.66 1.40
N ILE A 48 -7.61 -4.11 0.27
CA ILE A 48 -6.83 -4.81 -0.76
C ILE A 48 -5.71 -3.91 -1.32
N LEU A 49 -6.02 -2.63 -1.55
CA LEU A 49 -5.03 -1.65 -2.02
C LEU A 49 -3.92 -1.44 -0.98
N ILE A 50 -4.27 -1.33 0.30
CA ILE A 50 -3.29 -1.19 1.39
C ILE A 50 -2.37 -2.41 1.43
N ILE A 51 -2.93 -3.62 1.50
CA ILE A 51 -2.14 -4.87 1.59
C ILE A 51 -1.20 -4.99 0.40
N SER A 52 -1.70 -4.72 -0.81
CA SER A 52 -0.90 -4.80 -2.04
C SER A 52 0.23 -3.79 -2.06
N ALA A 53 -0.03 -2.55 -1.64
CA ALA A 53 0.99 -1.50 -1.57
C ALA A 53 2.05 -1.82 -0.51
N VAL A 54 1.63 -2.29 0.67
CA VAL A 54 2.54 -2.70 1.74
C VAL A 54 3.41 -3.88 1.29
N ALA A 55 2.82 -4.90 0.66
CA ALA A 55 3.56 -6.03 0.13
C ALA A 55 4.61 -5.58 -0.91
N TYR A 56 4.27 -4.67 -1.82
CA TYR A 56 5.21 -4.12 -2.79
C TYR A 56 6.36 -3.36 -2.13
N LEU A 57 6.06 -2.52 -1.13
CA LEU A 57 7.09 -1.76 -0.40
C LEU A 57 8.01 -2.68 0.40
N LEU A 58 7.46 -3.71 1.03
CA LEU A 58 8.24 -4.73 1.75
C LEU A 58 9.13 -5.53 0.80
N LEU A 59 8.62 -5.93 -0.37
CA LEU A 59 9.42 -6.62 -1.39
C LEU A 59 10.55 -5.74 -1.94
N GLN A 60 10.30 -4.43 -2.12
CA GLN A 60 11.35 -3.49 -2.47
C GLN A 60 12.42 -3.41 -1.38
N LEU A 61 12.01 -3.27 -0.11
CA LEU A 61 12.92 -3.21 1.02
C LEU A 61 13.78 -4.47 1.13
N LEU A 62 13.15 -5.64 0.97
CA LEU A 62 13.84 -6.92 1.00
C LEU A 62 14.86 -7.03 -0.15
N ARG A 63 14.51 -6.55 -1.35
CA ARG A 63 15.42 -6.56 -2.51
C ARG A 63 16.61 -5.61 -2.31
N GLU A 64 16.38 -4.45 -1.71
CA GLU A 64 17.43 -3.48 -1.39
C GLU A 64 18.42 -4.11 -0.38
N TRP A 65 17.90 -4.67 0.71
CA TRP A 65 18.72 -5.35 1.72
C TRP A 65 19.44 -6.60 1.20
N SER A 66 18.80 -7.39 0.34
CA SER A 66 19.43 -8.57 -0.28
C SER A 66 20.62 -8.17 -1.15
N GLY A 67 20.51 -7.07 -1.91
CA GLY A 67 21.60 -6.58 -2.76
C GLY A 67 22.77 -5.99 -1.95
N GLU A 68 22.48 -5.32 -0.84
CA GLU A 68 23.50 -4.83 0.10
C GLU A 68 24.30 -5.99 0.73
N ASN A 69 23.64 -7.11 1.05
CA ASN A 69 24.31 -8.28 1.62
C ASN A 69 25.21 -9.02 0.61
N GLU A 70 24.86 -9.07 -0.67
CA GLU A 70 25.73 -9.66 -1.72
C GLU A 70 27.00 -8.84 -1.94
N ALA A 71 26.91 -7.50 -1.91
CA ALA A 71 28.06 -6.61 -1.99
C ALA A 71 28.99 -6.69 -0.75
N TYR A 72 28.44 -7.06 0.41
CA TYR A 72 29.21 -7.24 1.65
C TYR A 72 29.95 -8.60 1.71
N ILE A 73 29.43 -9.64 1.06
CA ILE A 73 30.01 -11.00 1.09
C ILE A 73 31.19 -11.15 0.11
N HIS A 74 31.23 -10.36 -0.97
CA HIS A 74 32.39 -10.26 -1.86
C HIS A 74 32.95 -8.83 -1.89
N PRO A 75 33.75 -8.44 -0.89
CA PRO A 75 34.57 -7.24 -0.98
C PRO A 75 35.74 -7.55 -1.93
N ASP A 76 35.77 -6.88 -3.07
CA ASP A 76 36.95 -6.77 -3.94
C ASP A 76 38.20 -6.32 -3.17
#